data_AF-A0A382IA17-F1
#
_entry.id   AF-A0A382IA17-F1
#
_cell.length_a   1.000
_cell.length_b   1.000
_cell.length_c   1.000
_cell.angle_alpha   90.00
_cell.angle_beta   90.00
_cell.angle_gamma   90.00
#
_symmetry.space_group_name_H-M   'P 1'
#
loop_
_entity.id
_entity.type
_entity.pdbx_description
1 polymer ?
#
loop_
_entity_poly.entity_id
_entity_poly.type
_entity_poly.pdbx_seq_one_letter_code
_entity_poly.pdbx_strand_id
1 'polypeptide(L)'
;VSYILKNAGVNRRFFIPTTQPGFTLIELIAVMVIMGILATSTISNYSDFNRGLRIFEEVKGMSRKIIYARDYCTARKEKFYLKIDIDADQYSLFYQNNSTALLLPDEGSHQYTLPVYVDINATNIAAGGLEFDALMGEPQSIVANAT
;
A
#
# COMPACT_ATOMS: atom_id res chain seq x y z
N VAL A 1 56.24 8.50 70.41
CA VAL A 1 55.36 8.51 69.22
C VAL A 1 55.69 7.31 68.37
N SER A 2 54.76 6.36 68.24
CA SER A 2 54.45 5.60 67.01
C SER A 2 53.56 4.42 67.40
N TYR A 3 52.27 4.48 67.08
CA TYR A 3 51.36 3.35 67.18
C TYR A 3 51.29 2.70 65.80
N ILE A 4 51.73 1.44 65.68
CA ILE A 4 51.53 0.64 64.47
C ILE A 4 50.14 0.00 64.57
N LEU A 5 49.14 0.63 63.94
CA LEU A 5 47.86 -0.01 63.68
C LEU A 5 48.04 -0.95 62.49
N LYS A 6 48.13 -2.26 62.78
CA LYS A 6 48.10 -3.31 61.76
C LYS A 6 46.69 -3.36 61.18
N ASN A 7 46.49 -2.76 60.01
CA ASN A 7 45.24 -2.91 59.25
C ASN A 7 45.07 -4.37 58.84
N ALA A 8 44.29 -5.13 59.61
CA ALA A 8 43.74 -6.40 59.17
C ALA A 8 42.68 -6.09 58.11
N GLY A 9 43.07 -6.17 56.84
CA GLY A 9 42.13 -6.13 55.73
C GLY A 9 41.13 -7.28 55.88
N VAL A 10 39.94 -6.95 56.37
CA VAL A 10 38.80 -7.86 56.37
C VAL A 10 38.43 -8.07 54.91
N ASN A 11 38.94 -9.14 54.32
CA ASN A 11 38.42 -9.67 53.06
C ASN A 11 36.99 -10.16 53.34
N ARG A 12 36.01 -9.25 53.28
CA ARG A 12 34.61 -9.60 53.08
C ARG A 12 34.55 -10.26 51.72
N ARG A 13 34.72 -11.57 51.69
CA ARG A 13 34.27 -12.39 50.57
C ARG A 13 32.78 -12.14 50.47
N PHE A 14 32.37 -11.32 49.50
CA PHE A 14 31.00 -11.32 49.02
C PHE A 14 30.74 -12.74 48.54
N PHE A 15 30.11 -13.55 49.38
CA PHE A 15 29.40 -14.72 48.90
C PHE A 15 28.27 -14.18 48.04
N ILE A 16 28.49 -14.12 46.72
CA ILE A 16 27.38 -14.10 45.77
C ILE A 16 26.83 -15.52 45.84
N PRO A 17 25.65 -15.75 46.46
CA PRO A 17 25.04 -17.06 46.36
C PRO A 17 24.74 -17.28 44.88
N THR A 18 25.44 -18.23 44.25
CA THR A 18 25.06 -18.76 42.95
C THR A 18 23.92 -19.74 43.14
N THR A 19 22.78 -19.24 43.64
CA THR A 19 21.51 -19.92 43.41
C THR A 19 21.24 -19.77 41.94
N GLN A 20 21.38 -20.84 41.15
CA GLN A 20 20.72 -20.88 39.84
C GLN A 20 19.22 -20.98 40.17
N PRO A 21 18.45 -19.88 40.07
CA PRO A 21 17.04 -19.96 40.36
C PRO A 21 16.41 -20.67 39.18
N GLY A 22 15.81 -21.84 39.41
CA GLY A 22 14.91 -22.43 38.43
C GLY A 22 13.72 -21.49 38.19
N PHE A 23 13.11 -21.56 37.00
CA PHE A 23 11.93 -20.77 36.69
C PHE A 23 10.83 -21.04 37.72
N THR A 24 10.29 -19.98 38.30
CA THR A 24 9.11 -20.09 39.15
C THR A 24 7.88 -20.33 38.28
N LEU A 25 6.87 -21.04 38.81
CA LEU A 25 5.64 -21.33 38.05
C LEU A 25 4.95 -20.03 37.58
N ILE A 26 4.99 -18.98 38.40
CA ILE A 26 4.44 -17.67 38.05
C ILE A 26 5.19 -16.99 36.90
N GLU A 27 6.51 -17.12 36.86
CA GLU A 27 7.34 -16.57 35.79
C GLU A 27 7.06 -17.27 34.46
N LEU A 28 6.86 -18.59 34.49
CA LEU A 28 6.52 -19.38 33.31
C LEU A 28 5.13 -18.99 32.75
N ILE A 29 4.13 -18.81 33.64
CA ILE A 29 2.80 -18.31 33.23
C ILE A 29 2.91 -16.89 32.66
N ALA A 30 3.67 -16.00 33.30
CA ALA A 30 3.85 -14.62 32.83
C ALA A 30 4.45 -14.57 31.42
N VAL A 31 5.48 -15.38 31.14
CA VAL A 31 6.09 -15.46 29.80
C VAL A 31 5.10 -16.03 28.78
N MET A 32 4.35 -17.08 29.12
CA MET A 32 3.34 -17.64 28.20
C MET A 32 2.23 -16.64 27.87
N VAL A 33 1.78 -15.84 28.85
CA VAL A 33 0.78 -14.79 28.63
C VAL A 33 1.34 -13.68 27.74
N ILE A 34 2.56 -13.21 28.01
CA ILE A 34 3.20 -12.18 27.19
C ILE A 34 3.40 -12.69 25.76
N MET A 35 3.88 -13.93 25.57
CA MET A 35 4.03 -14.55 24.26
C MET A 35 2.68 -14.72 23.54
N GLY A 36 1.61 -15.11 24.24
CA GLY A 36 0.27 -15.22 23.67
C GLY A 36 -0.28 -13.88 23.17
N ILE A 37 -0.10 -12.80 23.95
CA ILE A 37 -0.50 -11.45 23.55
C ILE A 37 0.31 -10.97 22.33
N LEU A 38 1.62 -11.18 22.32
CA LEU A 38 2.50 -10.80 21.20
C LEU A 38 2.23 -11.62 19.92
N ALA A 39 1.90 -12.92 20.08
CA ALA A 39 1.58 -13.78 18.95
C ALA A 39 0.27 -13.35 18.26
N THR A 40 -0.75 -12.95 19.02
CA THR A 40 -2.02 -12.50 18.44
C THR A 40 -1.92 -11.10 17.79
N SER A 41 -1.13 -10.18 18.36
CA SER A 41 -1.01 -8.80 17.85
C SER A 41 -0.19 -8.67 16.56
N THR A 42 0.71 -9.61 16.27
CA THR A 42 1.55 -9.57 15.07
C THR A 42 0.88 -10.21 13.84
N ILE A 43 -0.07 -11.13 14.02
CA ILE A 43 -0.75 -11.85 12.91
C ILE A 43 -1.76 -10.98 12.16
N SER A 44 -2.53 -10.14 12.84
CA SER A 44 -3.57 -9.32 12.19
C SER A 44 -2.98 -8.34 11.16
N ASN A 45 -1.86 -7.70 11.51
CA ASN A 45 -1.18 -6.70 10.70
C ASN A 45 -0.62 -7.24 9.36
N TYR A 46 -0.30 -8.53 9.28
CA TYR A 46 0.27 -9.12 8.06
C TYR A 46 -0.75 -9.26 6.93
N SER A 47 -2.01 -9.55 7.27
CA SER A 47 -3.08 -9.71 6.28
C SER A 47 -3.45 -8.40 5.59
N ASP A 48 -3.50 -7.30 6.34
CA ASP A 48 -3.75 -5.95 5.83
C ASP A 48 -2.61 -5.46 4.94
N PHE A 49 -1.36 -5.76 5.31
CA PHE A 49 -0.19 -5.42 4.48
C PHE A 49 -0.23 -6.12 3.11
N ASN A 50 -0.54 -7.42 3.09
CA ASN A 50 -0.67 -8.17 1.84
C ASN A 50 -1.83 -7.68 0.97
N ARG A 51 -2.94 -7.26 1.59
CA ARG A 51 -4.05 -6.63 0.87
C ARG A 51 -3.61 -5.30 0.24
N GLY A 52 -2.89 -4.47 0.97
CA GLY A 52 -2.34 -3.22 0.47
C GLY A 52 -1.42 -3.40 -0.74
N LEU A 53 -0.52 -4.39 -0.68
CA LEU A 53 0.37 -4.73 -1.81
C LEU A 53 -0.41 -5.12 -3.06
N ARG A 54 -1.44 -5.96 -2.92
CA ARG A 54 -2.29 -6.39 -4.04
C ARG A 54 -2.99 -5.20 -4.68
N ILE A 55 -3.61 -4.32 -3.89
CA ILE A 55 -4.26 -3.11 -4.42
C ILE A 55 -3.25 -2.23 -5.16
N PHE A 56 -2.04 -2.06 -4.61
CA PHE A 56 -0.98 -1.28 -5.25
C PHE A 56 -0.54 -1.85 -6.60
N GLU A 57 -0.43 -3.18 -6.72
CA GLU A 57 -0.13 -3.84 -7.99
C GLU A 57 -1.21 -3.60 -9.05
N GLU A 58 -2.49 -3.64 -8.66
CA GLU A 58 -3.61 -3.34 -9.55
C GLU A 58 -3.59 -1.88 -10.02
N VAL A 59 -3.42 -0.92 -9.11
CA VAL A 59 -3.33 0.50 -9.45
C VAL A 59 -2.12 0.77 -10.36
N LYS A 60 -0.99 0.11 -10.11
CA LYS A 60 0.19 0.19 -10.98
C LYS A 60 -0.06 -0.45 -12.35
N GLY A 61 -0.84 -1.52 -12.42
CA GLY A 61 -1.31 -2.12 -13.68
C GLY A 61 -2.16 -1.15 -14.49
N MET A 62 -3.18 -0.57 -13.85
CA MET A 62 -4.06 0.43 -14.43
C MET A 62 -3.29 1.66 -14.95
N SER A 63 -2.41 2.23 -14.12
CA SER A 63 -1.61 3.40 -14.50
C SER A 63 -0.75 3.13 -15.74
N ARG A 64 -0.09 1.96 -15.81
CA ARG A 64 0.70 1.57 -16.99
C ARG A 64 -0.16 1.46 -18.24
N LYS A 65 -1.36 0.87 -18.14
CA LYS A 65 -2.28 0.74 -19.28
C LYS A 65 -2.76 2.10 -19.77
N ILE A 66 -3.12 3.01 -18.86
CA ILE A 66 -3.55 4.38 -19.21
C ILE A 66 -2.41 5.16 -19.89
N ILE A 67 -1.19 5.08 -19.35
CA ILE A 67 0.00 5.72 -19.95
C ILE A 67 0.27 5.15 -21.33
N TYR A 68 0.23 3.82 -21.47
CA TYR A 68 0.43 3.17 -22.76
C TYR A 68 -0.63 3.58 -23.79
N ALA A 69 -1.90 3.67 -23.37
CA ALA A 69 -2.99 4.13 -24.21
C ALA A 69 -2.83 5.59 -24.66
N ARG A 70 -2.44 6.46 -23.73
CA ARG A 70 -2.12 7.86 -24.03
C ARG A 70 -1.00 7.95 -25.06
N ASP A 71 0.13 7.29 -24.80
CA ASP A 71 1.30 7.34 -25.68
C ASP A 71 0.97 6.74 -27.07
N TYR A 72 0.13 5.70 -27.12
CA TYR A 72 -0.37 5.09 -28.35
C TYR A 72 -1.21 6.06 -29.20
N CYS A 73 -2.07 6.86 -28.57
CA CYS A 73 -2.88 7.89 -29.23
C CYS A 73 -2.04 9.09 -29.66
N THR A 74 -1.13 9.57 -28.79
CA THR A 74 -0.23 10.69 -29.11
C THR A 74 0.69 10.35 -30.29
N ALA A 75 1.18 9.10 -30.40
CA ALA A 75 1.96 8.66 -31.55
C ALA A 75 1.18 8.76 -32.88
N ARG A 76 -0.15 8.67 -32.84
CA ARG A 76 -1.04 8.79 -34.01
C ARG A 76 -1.61 10.19 -34.22
N LYS A 77 -1.26 11.14 -33.32
CA LYS A 77 -1.88 12.47 -33.28
C LYS A 77 -3.40 12.40 -33.12
N GLU A 78 -3.85 11.46 -32.28
CA GLU A 78 -5.26 11.28 -31.94
C GLU A 78 -5.51 11.68 -30.49
N LYS A 79 -6.70 12.24 -30.24
CA LYS A 79 -7.14 12.55 -28.88
C LYS A 79 -7.38 11.28 -28.10
N PHE A 80 -7.04 11.28 -26.82
CA PHE A 80 -7.30 10.16 -25.91
C PHE A 80 -8.39 10.55 -24.92
N TYR A 81 -9.29 9.61 -24.62
CA TYR A 81 -10.40 9.80 -23.72
C TYR A 81 -10.44 8.65 -22.70
N LEU A 82 -10.43 8.98 -21.41
CA LEU A 82 -10.57 8.04 -20.30
C LEU A 82 -11.93 8.23 -19.63
N LYS A 83 -12.78 7.21 -19.63
CA LYS A 83 -14.03 7.20 -18.88
C LYS A 83 -13.94 6.25 -17.70
N ILE A 84 -14.62 6.62 -16.63
CA ILE A 84 -14.68 5.84 -15.40
C ILE A 84 -16.16 5.67 -15.07
N ASP A 85 -16.54 4.43 -14.83
CA ASP A 85 -17.85 4.01 -14.35
C ASP A 85 -17.69 3.56 -12.90
N ILE A 86 -18.27 4.34 -11.98
CA ILE A 86 -18.18 4.11 -10.53
C ILE A 86 -19.09 2.96 -10.12
N ASP A 87 -20.29 2.86 -10.72
CA ASP A 87 -21.28 1.85 -10.35
C ASP A 87 -20.83 0.45 -10.76
N ALA A 88 -20.01 0.37 -11.81
CA ALA A 88 -19.51 -0.88 -12.36
C ALA A 88 -18.01 -1.14 -12.09
N ASP A 89 -17.35 -0.32 -11.26
CA ASP A 89 -15.91 -0.36 -10.93
C ASP A 89 -15.01 -0.57 -12.17
N GLN A 90 -15.32 0.20 -13.21
CA GLN A 90 -14.75 0.01 -14.54
C GLN A 90 -14.11 1.28 -15.07
N TYR A 91 -13.03 1.12 -15.83
CA TYR A 91 -12.50 2.18 -16.65
C TYR A 91 -12.48 1.76 -18.12
N SER A 92 -12.75 2.72 -18.99
CA SER A 92 -12.90 2.51 -20.44
C SER A 92 -12.05 3.50 -21.22
N LEU A 93 -11.42 3.01 -22.28
CA LEU A 93 -10.49 3.76 -23.10
C LEU A 93 -11.12 4.08 -24.47
N PHE A 94 -11.03 5.33 -24.88
CA PHE A 94 -11.54 5.82 -26.17
C PHE A 94 -10.48 6.69 -26.87
N TYR A 95 -10.59 6.81 -28.19
CA TYR A 95 -9.68 7.60 -29.02
C TYR A 95 -10.47 8.41 -30.05
N GLN A 96 -9.95 9.54 -30.56
CA GLN A 96 -10.62 10.50 -31.45
C GLN A 96 -11.82 11.24 -30.87
N ASN A 97 -12.78 10.53 -30.28
CA ASN A 97 -13.96 11.03 -29.61
C ASN A 97 -14.28 10.17 -28.37
N ASN A 98 -15.33 10.53 -27.64
CA ASN A 98 -15.73 9.85 -26.41
C ASN A 98 -16.60 8.59 -26.64
N SER A 99 -16.64 8.03 -27.84
CA SER A 99 -17.50 6.89 -28.22
C SER A 99 -16.75 5.80 -29.00
N THR A 100 -15.67 6.15 -29.69
CA THR A 100 -14.82 5.21 -30.44
C THR A 100 -13.86 4.48 -29.51
N ALA A 101 -14.11 3.18 -29.34
CA ALA A 101 -13.38 2.29 -28.44
C ALA A 101 -11.90 2.14 -28.82
N LEU A 102 -10.98 2.43 -27.89
CA LEU A 102 -9.55 2.23 -28.08
C LEU A 102 -9.16 0.79 -27.75
N LEU A 103 -8.85 0.00 -28.77
CA LEU A 103 -8.28 -1.34 -28.62
C LEU A 103 -6.75 -1.24 -28.68
N LEU A 104 -6.11 -1.56 -27.56
CA LEU A 104 -4.66 -1.63 -27.49
C LEU A 104 -4.16 -2.92 -28.15
N PRO A 105 -2.94 -2.92 -28.71
CA PRO A 105 -2.30 -4.15 -29.18
C PRO A 105 -2.28 -5.20 -28.07
N ASP A 106 -2.56 -6.45 -28.43
CA ASP A 106 -2.64 -7.60 -27.52
C ASP A 106 -3.74 -7.53 -26.44
N GLU A 107 -4.65 -6.55 -26.51
CA GLU A 107 -5.80 -6.41 -25.61
C GLU A 107 -7.11 -6.63 -26.37
N GLY A 108 -7.96 -7.53 -25.87
CA GLY A 108 -9.25 -7.87 -26.50
C GLY A 108 -10.40 -6.94 -26.14
N SER A 109 -10.20 -6.00 -25.23
CA SER A 109 -11.23 -5.10 -24.70
C SER A 109 -10.66 -3.68 -24.50
N HIS A 110 -11.54 -2.70 -24.58
CA HIS A 110 -11.27 -1.31 -24.21
C HIS A 110 -11.83 -0.95 -22.82
N GLN A 111 -12.60 -1.87 -22.22
CA GLN A 111 -13.21 -1.76 -20.90
C GLN A 111 -12.53 -2.74 -19.95
N TYR A 112 -12.20 -2.27 -18.76
CA TYR A 112 -11.44 -3.03 -17.77
C TYR A 112 -12.10 -2.91 -16.41
N THR A 113 -12.54 -4.04 -15.87
CA THR A 113 -13.14 -4.17 -14.55
C THR A 113 -12.07 -4.37 -13.50
N LEU A 114 -12.12 -3.57 -12.43
CA LEU A 114 -11.27 -3.78 -11.28
C LEU A 114 -11.72 -5.02 -10.49
N PRO A 115 -10.82 -5.70 -9.78
CA PRO A 115 -11.18 -6.84 -8.96
C PRO A 115 -12.00 -6.40 -7.73
N VAL A 116 -12.87 -7.29 -7.24
CA VAL A 116 -13.90 -7.03 -6.19
C VAL A 116 -13.41 -6.43 -4.86
N TYR A 117 -12.10 -6.37 -4.64
CA TYR A 117 -11.50 -5.80 -3.43
C TYR A 117 -11.00 -4.35 -3.62
N VAL A 118 -11.18 -3.78 -4.81
CA VAL A 118 -10.85 -2.40 -5.19
C VAL A 118 -12.12 -1.72 -5.68
N ASP A 119 -12.52 -0.66 -4.98
CA ASP A 119 -13.65 0.17 -5.37
C ASP A 119 -13.13 1.50 -5.92
N ILE A 120 -13.73 2.00 -6.98
CA ILE A 120 -13.47 3.35 -7.48
C ILE A 120 -14.34 4.32 -6.70
N ASN A 121 -13.74 5.34 -6.09
CA ASN A 121 -14.50 6.44 -5.49
C ASN A 121 -14.05 7.77 -6.10
N ALA A 122 -14.99 8.52 -6.65
CA ALA A 122 -14.73 9.81 -7.26
C ALA A 122 -15.89 10.77 -7.04
N THR A 123 -15.58 12.02 -6.71
CA THR A 123 -16.57 13.07 -6.47
C THR A 123 -16.83 13.94 -7.69
N ASN A 124 -15.86 14.03 -8.62
CA ASN A 124 -15.91 14.91 -9.78
C ASN A 124 -15.48 14.17 -11.06
N ILE A 125 -16.34 13.29 -11.57
CA ILE A 125 -16.12 12.67 -12.88
C ILE A 125 -16.81 13.51 -13.95
N ALA A 126 -16.05 13.98 -14.94
CA ALA A 126 -16.63 14.61 -16.12
C ALA A 126 -17.51 13.59 -16.85
N ALA A 127 -18.79 13.91 -17.09
CA ALA A 127 -19.75 13.01 -17.76
C ALA A 127 -19.26 12.52 -19.14
N GLY A 128 -18.39 13.30 -19.80
CA GLY A 128 -17.76 12.95 -21.07
C GLY A 128 -16.46 12.14 -20.99
N GLY A 129 -15.93 11.91 -19.78
CA GLY A 129 -14.58 11.40 -19.55
C GLY A 129 -13.51 12.49 -19.50
N LEU A 130 -12.29 12.08 -19.15
CA LEU A 130 -11.09 12.91 -19.19
C LEU A 130 -10.54 12.93 -20.61
N GLU A 131 -10.46 14.10 -21.22
CA GLU A 131 -9.85 14.31 -22.54
C GLU A 131 -8.36 14.63 -22.40
N PHE A 132 -7.56 14.05 -23.28
CA PHE A 132 -6.13 14.31 -23.40
C PHE A 132 -5.81 14.74 -24.83
N ASP A 133 -4.96 15.75 -24.96
CA ASP A 133 -4.63 16.33 -26.27
C ASP A 133 -3.83 15.38 -27.16
N ALA A 134 -4.04 15.52 -28.47
CA ALA A 134 -3.42 14.72 -29.51
C ALA A 134 -1.91 15.00 -29.69
N LEU A 135 -1.43 16.20 -29.35
CA LEU A 135 -0.04 16.59 -29.60
C LEU A 135 0.90 16.17 -28.47
N MET A 136 0.49 16.41 -27.23
CA MET A 136 1.35 16.19 -26.05
C MET A 136 0.75 15.20 -25.04
N GLY A 137 -0.48 14.70 -25.26
CA GLY A 137 -1.13 13.79 -24.32
C GLY A 137 -1.47 14.46 -22.98
N GLU A 138 -1.50 15.80 -22.95
CA GLU A 138 -1.78 16.57 -21.73
C GLU A 138 -3.28 16.58 -21.44
N PRO A 139 -3.70 16.45 -20.17
CA PRO A 139 -5.10 16.50 -19.80
C PRO A 139 -5.68 17.88 -20.15
N GLN A 140 -6.82 17.87 -20.84
CA GLN A 140 -7.58 19.07 -21.10
C GLN A 140 -8.36 19.46 -19.85
N SER A 141 -8.43 20.77 -19.60
CA SER A 141 -9.12 21.31 -18.42
C SER A 141 -10.53 20.72 -18.32
N ILE A 142 -10.78 20.01 -17.23
CA ILE A 142 -12.14 19.68 -16.81
C ILE A 142 -12.72 21.03 -16.37
N VAL A 143 -13.68 21.57 -17.13
CA VAL A 143 -14.37 22.80 -16.73
C VAL A 143 -14.86 22.58 -15.30
N ALA A 144 -14.30 23.37 -14.38
CA ALA A 144 -14.53 23.23 -12.95
C ALA A 144 -16.02 23.27 -12.66
N ASN A 145 -16.53 22.23 -12.01
CA ASN A 145 -17.71 22.24 -11.17
C ASN A 145 -18.90 23.05 -11.74
N ALA A 146 -19.68 22.45 -12.64
CA ALA A 146 -21.04 22.93 -12.88
C ALA A 146 -21.92 22.51 -11.69
N THR A 147 -21.81 23.31 -10.63
CA THR A 147 -22.69 23.49 -9.46
C THR A 147 -23.38 22.26 -8.89
#